data_AF-A0A925XKS9-F1
#
_entry.id   AF-A0A925XKS9-F1
#
_cell.length_a   1.000
_cell.length_b   1.000
_cell.length_c   1.000
_cell.angle_alpha   90.00
_cell.angle_beta   90.00
_cell.angle_gamma   90.00
#
_symmetry.space_group_name_H-M   'P 1'
#
loop_
_entity.id
_entity.type
_entity.pdbx_description
1 polymer ?
#
loop_
_entity_poly.entity_id
_entity_poly.type
_entity_poly.pdbx_seq_one_letter_code
_entity_poly.pdbx_strand_id
1 'polypeptide(L)'
;YLRQNLPRLAVYDEYYWYYGTLAMFQYDGEPWEDWNSSLRDMLIGLQRTSGPHAGSWDPKGKWSGIGGRLYSTALSTMSLEVYYRFLRIYQTDE
;
A
#
# COMPACT_ATOMS: atom_id res chain seq x y z
N TYR A 1 8.46 10.62 10.90
CA TYR A 1 6.98 10.57 10.94
C TYR A 1 6.42 9.24 10.44
N LEU A 2 6.65 8.84 9.17
CA LEU A 2 6.09 7.60 8.59
C LEU A 2 6.43 6.34 9.38
N ARG A 3 7.70 6.16 9.79
CA ARG A 3 8.13 5.02 10.63
C ARG A 3 7.39 4.91 11.97
N GLN A 4 6.96 6.03 12.54
CA GLN A 4 6.19 6.06 13.80
C GLN A 4 4.68 5.86 13.58
N ASN A 5 4.23 5.90 12.32
CA ASN A 5 2.83 5.82 11.93
C ASN A 5 2.66 4.75 10.83
N LEU A 6 3.15 3.54 11.12
CA LEU A 6 3.02 2.43 10.17
C LEU A 6 1.56 2.18 9.79
N PRO A 7 1.32 1.63 8.58
CA PRO A 7 -0.01 1.20 8.16
C PRO A 7 -0.67 0.32 9.21
N ARG A 8 -1.94 0.57 9.50
CA ARG A 8 -2.72 -0.17 10.49
C ARG A 8 -4.20 -0.08 10.19
N LEU A 9 -4.93 -1.16 10.47
CA LEU A 9 -6.38 -1.23 10.27
C LEU A 9 -7.18 -0.20 11.07
N ALA A 10 -6.67 0.21 12.24
CA ALA A 10 -7.32 1.24 13.07
C ALA A 10 -7.41 2.60 12.37
N VAL A 11 -6.55 2.84 11.37
CA VAL A 11 -6.53 4.06 10.55
C VAL A 11 -6.44 3.64 9.08
N TYR A 12 -7.59 3.27 8.51
CA TYR A 12 -7.71 2.79 7.14
C TYR A 12 -7.63 3.95 6.14
N ASP A 13 -6.48 4.08 5.47
CA ASP A 13 -6.23 5.16 4.51
C ASP A 13 -5.32 4.65 3.38
N GLU A 14 -5.94 4.16 2.30
CA GLU A 14 -5.21 3.59 1.17
C GLU A 14 -4.37 4.64 0.44
N TYR A 15 -4.80 5.91 0.47
CA TYR A 15 -4.06 7.02 -0.15
C TYR A 15 -2.75 7.25 0.59
N TYR A 16 -2.84 7.34 1.93
CA TYR A 16 -1.66 7.43 2.79
C TYR A 16 -0.74 6.22 2.60
N TRP A 17 -1.30 5.01 2.51
CA TRP A 17 -0.51 3.80 2.31
C TRP A 17 0.25 3.82 0.99
N TYR A 18 -0.39 4.20 -0.12
CA TYR A 18 0.27 4.25 -1.42
C TYR A 18 1.43 5.26 -1.46
N TYR A 19 1.18 6.52 -1.09
CA TYR A 19 2.24 7.54 -1.12
C TYR A 19 3.31 7.31 -0.05
N GLY A 20 2.93 6.78 1.11
CA GLY A 20 3.88 6.36 2.13
C GLY A 20 4.77 5.22 1.63
N THR A 21 4.23 4.25 0.88
CA THR A 21 5.01 3.17 0.28
C THR A 21 6.00 3.69 -0.75
N LEU A 22 5.57 4.62 -1.63
CA LEU A 22 6.48 5.29 -2.55
C LEU A 22 7.64 5.99 -1.81
N ALA A 23 7.34 6.77 -0.78
CA ALA A 23 8.35 7.50 -0.02
C ALA A 23 9.31 6.56 0.72
N MET A 24 8.77 5.53 1.39
CA MET A 24 9.58 4.59 2.17
C MET A 24 10.42 3.68 1.26
N PHE A 25 9.89 3.28 0.10
CA PHE A 25 10.65 2.50 -0.88
C PHE A 25 11.88 3.26 -1.39
N GLN A 26 11.73 4.56 -1.61
CA GLN A 26 12.84 5.44 -1.99
C GLN A 26 13.82 5.70 -0.84
N TYR A 27 13.34 5.70 0.41
CA TYR A 27 14.18 5.89 1.60
C TYR A 27 15.07 4.67 1.90
N ASP A 28 14.62 3.46 1.55
CA ASP A 28 15.35 2.20 1.76
C ASP A 28 15.64 1.86 3.24
N GLY A 29 16.36 0.78 3.47
CA GLY A 29 16.85 0.31 4.75
C GLY A 29 15.76 -0.28 5.64
N GLU A 30 16.09 -0.39 6.93
CA GLU A 30 15.19 -0.91 7.97
C GLU A 30 13.81 -0.22 7.96
N PRO A 31 13.66 1.12 7.77
CA PRO A 31 12.34 1.72 7.74
C PRO A 31 11.48 1.23 6.57
N TRP A 32 12.08 0.97 5.40
CA TRP A 32 11.38 0.37 4.26
C TRP A 32 10.90 -1.05 4.59
N GLU A 33 11.75 -1.87 5.20
CA GLU A 33 11.41 -3.24 5.57
C GLU A 33 10.26 -3.28 6.59
N ASP A 34 10.32 -2.45 7.63
CA ASP A 34 9.25 -2.26 8.63
C ASP A 34 7.92 -1.87 7.96
N TRP A 35 7.98 -0.92 7.02
CA TRP A 35 6.79 -0.43 6.32
C TRP A 35 6.20 -1.47 5.38
N ASN A 36 7.04 -2.06 4.53
CA ASN A 36 6.62 -2.97 3.47
C ASN A 36 6.06 -4.27 4.04
N SER A 37 6.71 -4.86 5.05
CA SER A 37 6.20 -6.07 5.71
C SER A 37 4.81 -5.84 6.31
N SER A 38 4.65 -4.74 7.07
CA SER A 38 3.37 -4.37 7.68
C SER A 38 2.26 -4.18 6.65
N LEU A 39 2.50 -3.38 5.61
CA LEU A 39 1.47 -3.09 4.61
C LEU A 39 1.15 -4.29 3.72
N ARG A 40 2.17 -4.98 3.22
CA ARG A 40 2.01 -6.11 2.29
C ARG A 40 1.18 -7.20 2.94
N ASP A 41 1.57 -7.65 4.12
CA ASP A 41 0.92 -8.78 4.78
C ASP A 41 -0.53 -8.43 5.15
N MET A 42 -0.78 -7.18 5.56
CA MET A 42 -2.12 -6.67 5.80
C MET A 42 -2.98 -6.64 4.53
N LEU A 43 -2.50 -6.08 3.43
CA LEU A 43 -3.26 -6.01 2.19
C LEU A 43 -3.54 -7.40 1.62
N ILE A 44 -2.57 -8.31 1.64
CA ILE A 44 -2.79 -9.70 1.23
C ILE A 44 -3.87 -10.37 2.09
N GLY A 45 -3.83 -10.18 3.41
CA GLY A 45 -4.84 -10.73 4.32
C GLY A 45 -6.25 -10.13 4.14
N LEU A 46 -6.35 -8.93 3.58
CA LEU A 46 -7.63 -8.25 3.32
C LEU A 46 -8.21 -8.52 1.93
N GLN A 47 -7.41 -9.05 1.00
CA GLN A 47 -7.86 -9.29 -0.36
C GLN A 47 -8.96 -10.34 -0.37
N ARG A 48 -10.06 -10.06 -1.07
CA ARG A 48 -11.13 -11.05 -1.26
C ARG A 48 -10.60 -12.21 -2.10
N THR A 49 -10.72 -13.44 -1.64
CA THR A 49 -10.23 -14.64 -2.34
C THR A 49 -11.33 -15.44 -3.05
N SER A 50 -12.60 -15.10 -2.84
CA SER A 50 -13.73 -15.83 -3.39
C SER A 50 -14.92 -14.93 -3.74
N GLY A 51 -15.82 -15.45 -4.56
CA GLY A 51 -17.05 -14.76 -4.97
C GLY A 51 -16.82 -13.70 -6.07
N PRO A 52 -17.84 -12.88 -6.37
CA PRO A 52 -17.82 -11.95 -7.52
C PRO A 52 -16.83 -10.78 -7.37
N HIS A 53 -16.23 -10.63 -6.19
CA HIS A 53 -15.26 -9.58 -5.87
C HIS A 53 -13.87 -10.14 -5.57
N ALA A 54 -13.59 -11.41 -5.89
CA ALA A 54 -12.27 -12.00 -5.73
C ALA A 54 -11.19 -11.14 -6.43
N GLY A 55 -10.04 -10.98 -5.78
CA GLY A 55 -8.94 -10.11 -6.21
C GLY A 55 -9.04 -8.64 -5.78
N SER A 56 -10.16 -8.22 -5.17
CA SER A 56 -10.41 -6.83 -4.79
C SER A 56 -10.30 -6.56 -3.28
N TRP A 57 -10.29 -5.28 -2.91
CA TRP A 57 -10.37 -4.80 -1.53
C TRP A 57 -11.68 -4.07 -1.28
N ASP A 58 -12.25 -4.25 -0.09
CA ASP A 58 -13.48 -3.56 0.27
C ASP A 58 -13.27 -2.05 0.46
N PRO A 59 -14.24 -1.22 0.07
CA PRO A 59 -14.18 0.23 0.23
C PRO A 59 -14.33 0.64 1.71
N LYS A 60 -13.23 0.64 2.47
CA LYS A 60 -13.24 0.95 3.92
C LYS A 60 -12.55 2.26 4.31
N GLY A 61 -11.68 2.81 3.48
CA GLY A 61 -10.93 4.00 3.86
C GLY A 61 -11.66 5.31 3.70
N LYS A 62 -11.00 6.39 4.11
CA LYS A 62 -11.55 7.75 4.13
C LYS A 62 -12.20 8.19 2.81
N TRP A 63 -11.64 7.79 1.68
CA TRP A 63 -12.08 8.20 0.34
C TRP A 63 -12.99 7.16 -0.33
N SER A 64 -13.33 6.08 0.37
CA SER A 64 -14.07 4.96 -0.20
C SER A 64 -15.52 5.31 -0.57
N GLY A 65 -16.14 6.28 0.12
CA GLY A 65 -17.48 6.76 -0.21
C GLY A 65 -17.58 7.47 -1.56
N ILE A 66 -16.46 7.96 -2.09
CA ILE A 66 -16.38 8.61 -3.41
C ILE A 66 -15.84 7.64 -4.45
N GLY A 67 -14.73 6.96 -4.15
CA GLY A 67 -14.02 6.11 -5.11
C GLY A 67 -14.52 4.65 -5.20
N GLY A 68 -15.26 4.19 -4.20
CA GLY A 68 -15.78 2.83 -4.13
C GLY A 68 -14.71 1.73 -4.19
N ARG A 69 -15.15 0.53 -4.57
CA ARG A 69 -14.29 -0.65 -4.67
C ARG A 69 -13.15 -0.49 -5.68
N LEU A 70 -13.39 0.23 -6.78
CA LEU A 70 -12.38 0.46 -7.81
C LEU A 70 -11.18 1.22 -7.24
N TYR A 71 -11.44 2.32 -6.52
CA TYR A 71 -10.41 3.11 -5.85
C TYR A 71 -9.61 2.29 -4.83
N SER A 72 -10.30 1.60 -3.93
CA SER A 72 -9.63 0.81 -2.89
C SER A 72 -8.80 -0.32 -3.48
N THR A 73 -9.28 -0.95 -4.56
CA THR A 73 -8.54 -1.98 -5.28
C THR A 73 -7.32 -1.40 -5.99
N ALA A 74 -7.48 -0.29 -6.71
CA ALA A 74 -6.39 0.35 -7.43
C ALA A 74 -5.26 0.76 -6.48
N LEU A 75 -5.56 1.44 -5.37
CA LEU A 75 -4.53 1.86 -4.42
C LEU A 75 -3.87 0.70 -3.67
N SER A 76 -4.64 -0.33 -3.32
CA SER A 76 -4.08 -1.52 -2.67
C SER A 76 -3.13 -2.25 -3.62
N THR A 77 -3.53 -2.48 -4.87
CA THR A 77 -2.67 -3.08 -5.89
C THR A 77 -1.43 -2.21 -6.15
N MET A 78 -1.62 -0.90 -6.35
CA MET A 78 -0.51 0.04 -6.59
C MET A 78 0.50 0.05 -5.46
N SER A 79 0.06 -0.09 -4.21
CA SER A 79 0.95 -0.19 -3.05
C SER A 79 1.79 -1.47 -3.08
N LEU A 80 1.20 -2.59 -3.48
CA LEU A 80 1.89 -3.89 -3.58
C LEU A 80 2.88 -3.97 -4.76
N GLU A 81 2.78 -3.08 -5.74
CA GLU A 81 3.63 -3.10 -6.93
C GLU A 81 4.71 -2.00 -6.96
N VAL A 82 4.75 -1.09 -5.97
CA VAL A 82 5.72 0.03 -5.95
C VAL A 82 7.14 -0.44 -6.23
N TYR A 83 7.59 -1.47 -5.53
CA TYR A 83 8.96 -2.00 -5.61
C TYR A 83 9.22 -2.90 -6.83
N TYR A 84 8.20 -3.17 -7.65
CA TYR A 84 8.35 -3.82 -8.96
C TYR A 84 8.33 -2.79 -10.10
N ARG A 85 7.73 -1.61 -9.89
CA ARG A 85 7.49 -0.61 -10.95
C ARG A 85 8.51 0.52 -10.98
N PHE A 86 9.09 0.87 -9.84
CA PHE A 86 9.98 2.02 -9.72
C PHE A 86 11.39 1.57 -9.36
N LEU A 87 12.37 2.22 -9.97
CA LEU A 87 13.75 2.21 -9.51
C LEU A 87 13.91 3.21 -8.37
N ARG A 88 14.92 3.01 -7.54
CA ARG A 88 15.28 4.01 -6.54
C ARG A 88 15.98 5.18 -7.22
N ILE A 89 15.65 6.40 -6.83
CA ILE A 89 16.12 7.63 -7.48
C ILE A 89 17.66 7.75 -7.43
N TYR A 90 18.29 7.23 -6.37
CA TYR A 90 19.75 7.25 -6.19
C TYR A 90 20.45 5.99 -6.72
N GLN A 91 19.71 5.03 -7.27
CA GLN A 91 20.27 3.95 -8.09
C GLN A 91 20.35 4.43 -9.53
N THR A 92 21.22 5.42 -9.77
CA THR A 92 21.72 5.68 -11.13
C THR A 92 22.82 4.67 -11.42
N ASP A 93 22.71 4.03 -12.59
CA ASP A 93 23.62 3.00 -13.08
C ASP A 93 25.10 3.42 -12.88
N GLU A 94 25.87 2.55 -12.23
CA GLU A 94 27.33 2.50 -12.40
C GLU A 94 27.68 1.94 -13.79
#